data_AF-A0A969BGG6-F1
#
_entry.id   AF-A0A969BGG6-F1
#
_cell.length_a   1.000
_cell.length_b   1.000
_cell.length_c   1.000
_cell.angle_alpha   90.00
_cell.angle_beta   90.00
_cell.angle_gamma   90.00
#
_symmetry.space_group_name_H-M   'P 1'
#
loop_
_entity.id
_entity.type
_entity.pdbx_description
1 polymer ?
#
loop_
_entity_poly.entity_id
_entity_poly.type
_entity_poly.pdbx_seq_one_letter_code
_entity_poly.pdbx_strand_id
1 'polypeptide(L)'
;KSDLPNTVFMVDSIPHSWLFPRMAAIVHHGGAGTTAAALRAGVPSILIPFFGDQPFWGQRVAELGVGPKPIPRKQLTVQKLAFSIHTAMTDGLMRQRAADLGAKIQAEDGIANAVAIIEEMEKRGEFCGDQIRRS
;
A
#
# COMPACT_ATOMS: atom_id res chain seq x y z
N LYS A 1 14.97 -19.60 17.24
CA LYS A 1 14.39 -19.02 15.99
C LYS A 1 14.01 -20.18 15.07
N SER A 2 13.19 -21.13 15.57
CA SER A 2 12.95 -22.43 14.91
C SER A 2 11.70 -23.09 15.50
N ASP A 3 10.60 -22.99 14.75
CA ASP A 3 9.51 -23.98 14.62
C ASP A 3 8.48 -23.41 13.63
N LEU A 4 8.96 -22.97 12.46
CA LEU A 4 8.09 -22.57 11.38
C LEU A 4 7.81 -23.79 10.48
N PRO A 5 6.57 -24.01 10.05
CA PRO A 5 6.26 -25.07 9.08
C PRO A 5 7.06 -24.89 7.79
N ASN A 6 7.30 -26.00 7.07
CA ASN A 6 7.97 -25.98 5.75
C ASN A 6 7.27 -25.10 4.70
N THR A 7 6.03 -24.68 4.97
CA THR A 7 5.23 -23.76 4.13
C THR A 7 5.48 -22.29 4.43
N VAL A 8 6.32 -21.96 5.42
CA VAL A 8 6.64 -20.59 5.82
C VAL A 8 8.12 -20.33 5.62
N PHE A 9 8.43 -19.42 4.69
CA PHE A 9 9.78 -18.94 4.47
C PHE A 9 9.96 -17.58 5.15
N MET A 10 10.83 -17.51 6.15
CA MET A 10 11.15 -16.27 6.86
C MET A 10 12.42 -15.64 6.26
N VAL A 11 12.35 -14.35 5.97
CA VAL A 11 13.46 -13.55 5.45
C VAL A 11 13.66 -12.35 6.36
N ASP A 12 14.92 -11.95 6.61
CA ASP A 12 15.19 -10.80 7.48
C ASP A 12 14.92 -9.46 6.77
N SER A 13 15.33 -9.31 5.50
CA SER A 13 15.00 -8.14 4.68
C SER A 13 14.99 -8.48 3.20
N ILE A 14 14.00 -7.95 2.47
CA ILE A 14 13.88 -8.15 1.03
C ILE A 14 13.17 -6.94 0.38
N PRO A 15 13.61 -6.47 -0.81
CA PRO A 15 12.96 -5.35 -1.46
C PRO A 15 11.52 -5.68 -1.86
N HIS A 16 10.55 -4.89 -1.39
CA HIS A 16 9.14 -5.04 -1.76
C HIS A 16 8.92 -4.90 -3.27
N SER A 17 9.67 -4.01 -3.95
CA SER A 17 9.61 -3.84 -5.41
C SER A 17 9.94 -5.11 -6.18
N TRP A 18 10.78 -5.98 -5.59
CA TRP A 18 11.09 -7.29 -6.15
C TRP A 18 10.10 -8.35 -5.67
N LEU A 19 9.78 -8.39 -4.37
CA LEU A 19 8.96 -9.47 -3.83
C LEU A 19 7.49 -9.37 -4.28
N PHE A 20 6.88 -8.19 -4.15
CA PHE A 20 5.43 -8.02 -4.26
C PHE A 20 4.86 -8.42 -5.63
N PRO A 21 5.48 -8.11 -6.78
CA PRO A 21 4.97 -8.55 -8.08
C PRO A 21 4.91 -10.08 -8.26
N ARG A 22 5.53 -10.85 -7.36
CA ARG A 22 5.55 -12.33 -7.39
C ARG A 22 4.54 -12.96 -6.44
N MET A 23 3.83 -12.15 -5.64
CA MET A 23 2.90 -12.62 -4.62
C MET A 23 1.47 -12.72 -5.17
N ALA A 24 0.70 -13.68 -4.66
CA ALA A 24 -0.72 -13.78 -4.97
C ALA A 24 -1.59 -12.81 -4.14
N ALA A 25 -1.15 -12.48 -2.93
CA ALA A 25 -1.76 -11.51 -2.03
C ALA A 25 -0.70 -11.00 -1.05
N ILE A 26 -0.90 -9.81 -0.48
CA ILE A 26 0.02 -9.20 0.48
C ILE A 26 -0.74 -8.89 1.77
N VAL A 27 -0.24 -9.36 2.91
CA VAL A 27 -0.79 -9.03 4.23
C VAL A 27 0.15 -8.05 4.92
N HIS A 28 -0.34 -6.89 5.33
CA HIS A 28 0.48 -5.91 6.06
C HIS A 28 -0.38 -5.00 6.95
N HIS A 29 0.27 -4.18 7.77
CA HIS A 29 -0.40 -3.32 8.74
C HIS A 29 -1.03 -2.05 8.13
N GLY A 30 -0.76 -1.74 6.86
CA GLY A 30 -1.34 -0.57 6.17
C GLY A 30 -0.52 0.73 6.19
N GLY A 31 0.76 0.72 6.53
CA GLY A 31 1.59 1.94 6.43
C GLY A 31 1.73 2.44 4.98
N ALA A 32 1.65 3.76 4.76
CA ALA A 32 1.58 4.40 3.45
C ALA A 32 2.55 3.82 2.40
N GLY A 33 3.84 3.73 2.73
CA GLY A 33 4.86 3.24 1.78
C GLY A 33 4.68 1.78 1.38
N THR A 34 4.25 0.91 2.32
CA THR A 34 3.97 -0.50 1.99
C THR A 34 2.68 -0.63 1.19
N THR A 35 1.65 0.15 1.53
CA THR A 35 0.40 0.23 0.77
C THR A 35 0.69 0.66 -0.67
N ALA A 36 1.44 1.75 -0.86
CA ALA A 36 1.81 2.25 -2.18
C ALA A 36 2.60 1.21 -2.98
N ALA A 37 3.56 0.51 -2.36
CA ALA A 37 4.32 -0.55 -3.02
C ALA A 37 3.43 -1.73 -3.45
N ALA A 38 2.48 -2.15 -2.59
CA ALA A 38 1.54 -3.23 -2.90
C ALA A 38 0.58 -2.85 -4.04
N LEU A 39 0.02 -1.64 -3.99
CA LEU A 39 -0.84 -1.09 -5.04
C LEU A 39 -0.10 -0.98 -6.37
N ARG A 40 1.13 -0.43 -6.37
CA ARG A 40 1.98 -0.34 -7.56
C ARG A 40 2.30 -1.73 -8.12
N ALA A 41 2.49 -2.74 -7.27
CA ALA A 41 2.73 -4.11 -7.72
C ALA A 41 1.49 -4.77 -8.37
N GLY A 42 0.30 -4.18 -8.21
CA GLY A 42 -0.94 -4.67 -8.78
C GLY A 42 -1.47 -5.95 -8.12
N VAL A 43 -1.16 -6.15 -6.83
CA VAL A 43 -1.52 -7.36 -6.08
C VAL A 43 -2.55 -7.04 -5.00
N PRO A 44 -3.59 -7.88 -4.81
CA PRO A 44 -4.55 -7.68 -3.74
C PRO A 44 -3.90 -7.57 -2.36
N SER A 45 -4.33 -6.58 -1.57
CA SER A 45 -3.74 -6.31 -0.26
C SER A 45 -4.73 -6.45 0.90
N ILE A 46 -4.29 -7.10 1.97
CA ILE A 46 -5.06 -7.36 3.20
C ILE A 46 -4.43 -6.54 4.32
N LEU A 47 -5.19 -5.56 4.82
CA LEU A 47 -4.69 -4.57 5.76
C LEU A 47 -5.14 -4.88 7.19
N ILE A 48 -4.18 -4.91 8.11
CA ILE A 48 -4.36 -5.15 9.55
C ILE A 48 -3.98 -3.88 10.34
N PRO A 49 -4.80 -2.81 10.30
CA PRO A 49 -4.43 -1.53 10.88
C PRO A 49 -4.32 -1.60 12.41
N PHE A 50 -3.31 -0.92 12.94
CA PHE A 50 -3.04 -0.77 14.36
C PHE A 50 -3.14 0.69 14.83
N PHE A 51 -2.54 1.66 14.12
CA PHE A 51 -2.57 3.09 14.48
C PHE A 51 -2.24 4.02 13.30
N GLY A 52 -2.36 5.33 13.50
CA GLY A 52 -1.95 6.35 12.53
C GLY A 52 -2.84 6.38 11.29
N ASP A 53 -2.21 6.47 10.12
CA ASP A 53 -2.87 6.52 8.80
C ASP A 53 -3.34 5.15 8.30
N GLN A 54 -2.98 4.07 8.98
CA GLN A 54 -3.26 2.69 8.56
C GLN A 54 -4.75 2.39 8.36
N PRO A 55 -5.70 2.85 9.21
CA PRO A 55 -7.13 2.63 8.97
C PRO A 55 -7.62 3.31 7.68
N PHE A 56 -7.12 4.51 7.38
CA PHE A 56 -7.45 5.22 6.15
C PHE A 56 -7.01 4.41 4.92
N TRP A 57 -5.76 3.94 4.89
CA TRP A 57 -5.27 3.10 3.79
C TRP A 57 -6.04 1.78 3.68
N GLY A 58 -6.34 1.15 4.82
CA GLY A 58 -7.18 -0.05 4.88
C GLY A 58 -8.54 0.15 4.23
N GLN A 59 -9.19 1.27 4.57
CA GLN A 59 -10.47 1.64 3.99
C GLN A 59 -10.33 1.95 2.49
N ARG A 60 -9.30 2.71 2.09
CA ARG A 60 -9.10 3.09 0.69
C ARG A 60 -8.87 1.89 -0.22
N VAL A 61 -8.09 0.91 0.22
CA VAL A 61 -7.87 -0.35 -0.49
C VAL A 61 -9.17 -1.11 -0.70
N ALA A 62 -10.01 -1.18 0.34
CA ALA A 62 -11.31 -1.85 0.26
C ALA A 62 -12.30 -1.10 -0.66
N GLU A 63 -12.34 0.23 -0.60
CA GLU A 63 -13.18 1.07 -1.47
C GLU A 63 -12.81 0.96 -2.95
N LEU A 64 -11.51 0.85 -3.25
CA LEU A 64 -11.00 0.61 -4.60
C LEU A 64 -11.27 -0.82 -5.08
N GLY A 65 -11.70 -1.72 -4.18
CA GLY A 65 -11.95 -3.12 -4.50
C GLY A 65 -10.68 -3.90 -4.83
N VAL A 66 -9.52 -3.45 -4.34
CA VAL A 66 -8.20 -4.08 -4.55
C VAL A 66 -7.70 -4.80 -3.30
N GLY A 67 -8.62 -5.08 -2.37
CA GLY A 67 -8.39 -5.83 -1.15
C GLY A 67 -9.72 -6.02 -0.39
N PRO A 68 -9.80 -6.99 0.52
CA PRO A 68 -10.96 -7.15 1.38
C PRO A 68 -11.05 -6.00 2.40
N LYS A 69 -12.17 -5.94 3.14
CA LYS A 69 -12.32 -5.01 4.26
C LYS A 69 -11.15 -5.18 5.25
N PRO A 70 -10.55 -4.08 5.75
CA PRO A 70 -9.44 -4.18 6.69
C PRO A 70 -9.89 -4.86 7.99
N ILE A 71 -8.97 -5.59 8.63
CA ILE A 71 -9.21 -6.23 9.91
C ILE A 71 -8.46 -5.43 10.98
N PRO A 72 -9.13 -4.59 11.79
CA PRO A 72 -8.45 -3.88 12.87
C PRO A 72 -7.69 -4.86 13.76
N ARG A 73 -6.47 -4.52 14.18
CA ARG A 73 -5.58 -5.41 14.95
C ARG A 73 -6.23 -6.04 16.19
N LYS A 74 -7.14 -5.29 16.85
CA LYS A 74 -7.92 -5.73 18.01
C LYS A 74 -8.98 -6.79 17.68
N GLN A 75 -9.37 -6.90 16.42
CA GLN A 75 -10.38 -7.82 15.91
C GLN A 75 -9.78 -8.98 15.09
N LEU A 76 -8.45 -9.06 14.99
CA LEU A 76 -7.75 -10.07 14.23
C LEU A 76 -7.96 -11.45 14.85
N THR A 77 -8.50 -12.36 14.06
CA THR A 77 -8.63 -13.78 14.40
C THR A 77 -8.11 -14.63 13.24
N VAL A 78 -7.75 -15.89 13.53
CA VAL A 78 -7.30 -16.85 12.50
C VAL A 78 -8.35 -16.98 11.40
N GLN A 79 -9.62 -17.08 11.77
CA GLN A 79 -10.74 -17.25 10.84
C GLN A 79 -10.89 -16.04 9.91
N LYS A 80 -10.81 -14.82 10.45
CA LYS A 80 -10.92 -13.59 9.65
C LYS A 80 -9.73 -13.44 8.69
N LEU A 81 -8.53 -13.75 9.16
CA LEU A 81 -7.34 -13.69 8.33
C LEU A 81 -7.37 -14.74 7.22
N ALA A 82 -7.67 -16.00 7.54
CA ALA A 82 -7.80 -17.08 6.57
C ALA A 82 -8.86 -16.78 5.51
N PHE A 83 -10.04 -16.28 5.93
CA PHE A 83 -11.10 -15.87 5.02
C PHE A 83 -10.66 -14.74 4.09
N SER A 84 -9.93 -13.74 4.61
CA SER A 84 -9.45 -12.61 3.82
C SER A 84 -8.37 -13.02 2.81
N ILE A 85 -7.45 -13.90 3.20
CA ILE A 85 -6.44 -14.49 2.31
C ILE A 85 -7.13 -15.27 1.20
N HIS A 86 -8.05 -16.16 1.55
CA HIS A 86 -8.81 -16.93 0.57
C HIS A 86 -9.53 -16.00 -0.41
N THR A 87 -10.28 -15.01 0.09
CA THR A 87 -11.01 -14.04 -0.74
C THR A 87 -10.09 -13.31 -1.70
N ALA A 88 -8.97 -12.75 -1.22
CA ALA A 88 -7.99 -12.06 -2.05
C ALA A 88 -7.39 -12.96 -3.14
N MET A 89 -7.18 -14.24 -2.83
CA MET A 89 -6.65 -15.22 -3.77
C MET A 89 -7.68 -15.75 -4.76
N THR A 90 -8.99 -15.75 -4.44
CA THR A 90 -10.02 -16.38 -5.28
C THR A 90 -10.89 -15.39 -6.05
N ASP A 91 -11.09 -14.17 -5.55
CA ASP A 91 -11.90 -13.14 -6.23
C ASP A 91 -11.19 -12.61 -7.47
N GLY A 92 -11.62 -13.08 -8.65
CA GLY A 92 -11.05 -12.68 -9.93
C GLY A 92 -11.24 -11.21 -10.27
N LEU A 93 -12.33 -10.58 -9.82
CA LEU A 93 -12.56 -9.16 -10.06
C LEU A 93 -11.64 -8.30 -9.20
N MET A 94 -11.40 -8.69 -7.93
CA MET A 94 -10.44 -8.02 -7.07
C MET A 94 -9.03 -8.08 -7.64
N ARG A 95 -8.59 -9.25 -8.14
CA ARG A 95 -7.28 -9.41 -8.79
C ARG A 95 -7.16 -8.54 -10.04
N GLN A 96 -8.20 -8.52 -10.88
CA GLN A 96 -8.20 -7.68 -12.09
C GLN A 96 -8.10 -6.19 -11.73
N ARG A 97 -8.91 -5.71 -10.77
CA ARG A 97 -8.85 -4.32 -10.31
C ARG A 97 -7.49 -3.94 -9.75
N ALA A 98 -6.87 -4.84 -8.98
CA ALA A 98 -5.54 -4.64 -8.44
C ALA A 98 -4.52 -4.50 -9.59
N ALA A 99 -4.55 -5.41 -10.57
CA ALA A 99 -3.67 -5.35 -11.73
C ALA A 99 -3.85 -4.06 -12.55
N ASP A 100 -5.10 -3.68 -12.83
CA ASP A 100 -5.43 -2.47 -13.59
C ASP A 100 -4.96 -1.21 -12.87
N LEU A 101 -5.17 -1.14 -11.55
CA LEU A 101 -4.70 -0.02 -10.73
C LEU A 101 -3.17 0.03 -10.67
N GLY A 102 -2.52 -1.12 -10.50
CA GLY A 102 -1.07 -1.22 -10.50
C GLY A 102 -0.46 -0.75 -11.82
N ALA A 103 -1.05 -1.13 -12.96
CA ALA A 103 -0.63 -0.66 -14.28
C ALA A 103 -0.74 0.87 -14.42
N LYS A 104 -1.82 1.47 -13.90
CA LYS A 104 -1.98 2.93 -13.89
C LYS A 104 -0.89 3.61 -13.06
N ILE A 105 -0.67 3.15 -11.83
CA ILE A 105 0.36 3.71 -10.94
C ILE A 105 1.77 3.55 -11.53
N GLN A 106 2.05 2.43 -12.20
CA GLN A 106 3.35 2.22 -12.86
C GLN A 106 3.58 3.14 -14.06
N ALA A 107 2.52 3.56 -14.73
CA ALA A 107 2.58 4.48 -15.86
C ALA A 107 2.71 5.96 -15.43
N GLU A 108 2.55 6.27 -14.14
CA GLU A 108 2.75 7.61 -13.60
C GLU A 108 4.25 7.97 -13.50
N ASP A 109 4.60 9.18 -13.95
CA ASP A 109 5.90 9.78 -13.63
C ASP A 109 5.75 10.78 -12.47
N GLY A 110 5.52 10.22 -11.28
CA GLY A 110 5.28 11.02 -10.07
C GLY A 110 6.46 11.92 -9.68
N ILE A 111 7.70 11.52 -9.99
CA ILE A 111 8.89 12.30 -9.65
C ILE A 111 9.00 13.49 -10.59
N ALA A 112 8.91 13.29 -11.90
CA ALA A 112 8.97 14.41 -12.84
C ALA A 112 7.85 15.42 -12.60
N ASN A 113 6.64 14.93 -12.31
CA ASN A 113 5.50 15.79 -11.98
C ASN A 113 5.75 16.60 -10.70
N ALA A 114 6.28 15.98 -9.64
CA ALA A 114 6.59 16.69 -8.40
C ALA A 114 7.67 17.76 -8.61
N VAL A 115 8.73 17.45 -9.36
CA VAL A 115 9.79 18.41 -9.70
C VAL A 115 9.22 19.59 -10.48
N ALA A 116 8.42 19.32 -11.52
CA ALA A 116 7.80 20.36 -12.33
C ALA A 116 6.93 21.31 -11.50
N ILE A 117 6.13 20.77 -10.55
CA ILE A 117 5.30 21.58 -9.66
C ILE A 117 6.16 22.45 -8.75
N ILE A 118 7.22 21.90 -8.15
CA ILE A 118 8.12 22.66 -7.26
C ILE A 118 8.80 23.80 -8.04
N GLU A 119 9.28 23.53 -9.26
CA GLU A 119 9.87 24.54 -10.13
C GLU A 119 8.86 25.62 -10.55
N GLU A 120 7.58 25.27 -10.74
CA GLU A 120 6.53 26.24 -11.04
C GLU A 120 6.24 27.13 -9.82
N MET A 121 6.17 26.55 -8.62
CA MET A 121 5.95 27.30 -7.37
C MET A 121 7.10 28.28 -7.08
N GLU A 122 8.34 27.89 -7.38
CA GLU A 122 9.51 28.77 -7.32
C GLU A 122 9.37 29.96 -8.28
N LYS A 123 9.02 29.69 -9.55
CA LYS A 123 8.80 30.74 -10.57
C LYS A 123 7.66 31.70 -10.20
N ARG A 124 6.68 31.25 -9.43
CA ARG A 124 5.52 32.03 -8.97
C ARG A 124 5.75 32.81 -7.66
N GLY A 125 6.90 32.60 -6.99
CA GLY A 125 7.23 33.30 -5.75
C GLY A 125 6.38 32.87 -4.54
N GLU A 126 5.80 31.67 -4.55
CA GLU A 126 4.88 31.18 -3.52
C GLU A 126 5.59 30.51 -2.32
N PHE A 127 6.92 30.63 -2.21
CA PHE A 127 7.62 30.29 -0.99
C PHE A 127 7.34 31.36 0.08
N CYS A 128 6.37 31.07 0.95
CA CYS A 128 6.12 31.83 2.16
C CYS A 128 7.36 31.80 3.07
N GLY A 129 8.25 32.79 2.88
CA GLY A 129 9.45 33.04 3.68
C GLY A 129 9.68 34.52 4.03
N ASP A 130 8.86 35.44 3.50
CA ASP A 130 9.07 36.89 3.64
C ASP A 130 8.33 37.55 4.82
N GLN A 131 7.75 36.77 5.75
CA GLN A 131 7.11 37.31 6.96
C GLN A 131 7.98 37.35 8.23
N ILE A 132 9.28 37.00 8.17
CA ILE A 132 10.17 36.99 9.36
C ILE A 132 11.19 38.16 9.38
N ARG A 133 11.20 39.08 8.40
CA ARG A 133 12.16 40.22 8.36
C ARG A 133 11.51 41.60 8.44
N ARG A 134 10.45 41.79 9.23
CA ARG A 134 9.98 43.13 9.61
C ARG A 134 9.48 43.16 11.06
N SER A 135 10.42 43.27 11.98
CA SER A 135 10.25 43.82 13.33
C SER A 135 11.60 44.33 13.82
#